data_AF-A0A098G600-F1
#
_entry.id   AF-A0A098G600-F1
#
_cell.length_a   1.000
_cell.length_b   1.000
_cell.length_c   1.000
_cell.angle_alpha   90.00
_cell.angle_beta   90.00
_cell.angle_gamma   90.00
#
_symmetry.space_group_name_H-M   'P 1'
#
loop_
_entity.id
_entity.type
_entity.pdbx_description
1 polymer ?
#
loop_
_entity_poly.entity_id
_entity_poly.type
_entity_poly.pdbx_seq_one_letter_code
_entity_poly.pdbx_strand_id
1 'polypeptide(L)'
;MSFSIVKNVLAVSAVGLLSLSATVHAADEDFLGACTNAWMQKINDSAEKVDYKNFGEKYCTCASNQLRDKKDLTQDMLQKAMQLCMSRTLLHDAMDSVEEEVGLSEAKDTDVMEYCEDRWKLIYPKQTDDDKKITTAYCECAKPKLMDLIKQADNMTDKQYDDAIDSVAAACSGNVKQETPPTASGTTNSSTPATPTNSTAPTTPADTH
;
A
#
# COMPACT_ATOMS: atom_id res chain seq x y z
N MET A 1 55.94 -26.11 -27.88
CA MET A 1 55.85 -25.13 -26.79
C MET A 1 55.14 -23.91 -27.34
N SER A 2 53.90 -23.66 -26.94
CA SER A 2 53.20 -22.42 -27.27
C SER A 2 52.39 -21.99 -26.07
N PHE A 3 52.91 -21.01 -25.34
CA PHE A 3 52.14 -20.20 -24.40
C PHE A 3 52.26 -18.75 -24.87
N SER A 4 51.15 -18.22 -25.40
CA SER A 4 50.97 -16.77 -25.54
C SER A 4 50.12 -16.31 -24.36
N ILE A 5 50.74 -15.57 -23.44
CA ILE A 5 50.12 -14.87 -22.33
C ILE A 5 50.33 -13.37 -22.56
N VAL A 6 49.43 -12.58 -21.97
CA VAL A 6 49.45 -11.13 -21.73
C VAL A 6 48.52 -10.38 -22.70
N LYS A 7 47.23 -10.31 -22.36
CA LYS A 7 46.56 -9.30 -21.50
C LYS A 7 46.28 -8.01 -22.28
N ASN A 8 45.07 -7.97 -22.81
CA ASN A 8 44.48 -6.80 -23.42
C ASN A 8 43.59 -6.07 -22.41
N VAL A 9 43.77 -4.74 -22.42
CA VAL A 9 42.74 -3.72 -22.32
C VAL A 9 42.24 -3.35 -20.91
N LEU A 10 42.77 -2.22 -20.45
CA LEU A 10 42.12 -1.24 -19.58
C LEU A 10 40.72 -0.92 -20.10
N ALA A 11 39.69 -1.16 -19.29
CA ALA A 11 38.40 -0.51 -19.44
C ALA A 11 38.09 0.21 -18.12
N VAL A 12 38.31 1.52 -18.12
CA VAL A 12 37.82 2.43 -17.09
C VAL A 12 36.31 2.51 -17.25
N SER A 13 35.58 1.72 -16.47
CA SER A 13 34.14 1.88 -16.33
C SER A 13 33.90 2.98 -15.31
N ALA A 14 33.55 4.17 -15.80
CA ALA A 14 33.01 5.25 -14.98
C ALA A 14 31.77 4.72 -14.25
N VAL A 15 31.90 4.45 -12.95
CA VAL A 15 30.77 4.16 -12.08
C VAL A 15 30.03 5.48 -11.91
N GLY A 16 29.01 5.69 -12.73
CA GLY A 16 28.00 6.70 -12.51
C GLY A 16 27.23 6.35 -11.25
N LEU A 17 27.78 6.75 -10.10
CA LEU A 17 27.08 6.84 -8.83
C LEU A 17 25.97 7.89 -8.98
N LEU A 18 24.81 7.48 -9.49
CA LEU A 18 23.57 8.16 -9.19
C LEU A 18 23.19 7.78 -7.76
N SER A 19 23.88 8.41 -6.81
CA SER A 19 23.44 8.52 -5.44
C SER A 19 22.08 9.21 -5.47
N LEU A 20 20.99 8.46 -5.33
CA LEU A 20 19.76 9.02 -4.80
C LEU A 20 20.02 9.33 -3.32
N SER A 21 20.76 10.40 -3.09
CA SER A 21 20.60 11.22 -1.89
C SER A 21 19.26 11.91 -2.07
N ALA A 22 18.16 11.16 -1.87
CA ALA A 22 16.89 11.77 -1.53
C ALA A 22 17.14 12.45 -0.18
N THR A 23 17.62 13.68 -0.26
CA THR A 23 17.65 14.61 0.83
C THR A 23 16.21 14.74 1.25
N VAL A 24 15.88 14.09 2.36
CA VAL A 24 14.61 14.30 3.07
C VAL A 24 14.71 15.68 3.69
N HIS A 25 14.66 16.70 2.84
CA HIS A 25 14.50 18.10 3.21
C HIS A 25 13.12 18.48 2.68
N ALA A 26 12.09 17.93 3.32
CA ALA A 26 10.73 18.35 3.07
C ALA A 26 10.43 19.48 4.05
N ALA A 27 10.28 20.69 3.51
CA ALA A 27 9.38 21.65 4.14
C ALA A 27 7.96 21.05 4.06
N ASP A 28 7.13 21.25 5.08
CA ASP A 28 5.85 20.55 5.29
C ASP A 28 4.90 20.46 4.07
N GLU A 29 4.92 21.46 3.19
CA GLU A 29 4.14 21.50 1.95
C GLU A 29 4.59 20.46 0.91
N ASP A 30 5.87 20.07 0.90
CA ASP A 30 6.43 19.14 -0.08
C ASP A 30 5.96 17.70 0.16
N PHE A 31 5.79 17.29 1.42
CA PHE A 31 5.33 15.94 1.73
C PHE A 31 3.86 15.74 1.37
N LEU A 32 2.99 16.68 1.77
CA LEU A 32 1.56 16.59 1.49
C LEU A 32 1.32 16.48 -0.02
N GLY A 33 1.94 17.38 -0.80
CA GLY A 33 1.86 17.35 -2.26
C GLY A 33 2.39 16.05 -2.85
N ALA A 34 3.55 15.56 -2.38
CA ALA A 34 4.11 14.29 -2.85
C ALA A 34 3.22 13.09 -2.53
N CYS A 35 2.66 13.03 -1.31
CA CYS A 35 1.75 11.96 -0.89
C CYS A 35 0.48 11.94 -1.74
N THR A 36 -0.20 13.09 -1.87
CA THR A 36 -1.44 13.18 -2.65
C THR A 36 -1.18 12.87 -4.12
N ASN A 37 -0.09 13.38 -4.70
CA ASN A 37 0.26 13.07 -6.09
C ASN A 37 0.52 11.57 -6.30
N ALA A 38 1.22 10.91 -5.37
CA ALA A 38 1.46 9.48 -5.42
C ALA A 38 0.16 8.68 -5.29
N TRP A 39 -0.73 9.06 -4.37
CA TRP A 39 -2.05 8.44 -4.21
C TRP A 39 -2.87 8.48 -5.49
N MET A 40 -2.92 9.66 -6.12
CA MET A 40 -3.75 9.91 -7.30
C MET A 40 -3.29 9.15 -8.55
N GLN A 41 -2.10 8.54 -8.56
CA GLN A 41 -1.65 7.69 -9.67
C GLN A 41 -2.57 6.49 -9.91
N LYS A 42 -3.23 5.99 -8.86
CA LYS A 42 -4.14 4.82 -8.92
C LYS A 42 -5.62 5.20 -9.03
N ILE A 43 -5.98 6.48 -9.16
CA ILE A 43 -7.39 6.90 -9.15
C ILE A 43 -8.25 6.24 -10.23
N ASN A 44 -7.66 5.89 -11.38
CA ASN A 44 -8.39 5.22 -12.47
C ASN A 44 -8.67 3.74 -12.21
N ASP A 45 -8.03 3.13 -11.20
CA ASP A 45 -8.34 1.77 -10.76
C ASP A 45 -9.57 1.74 -9.83
N SER A 46 -9.95 2.87 -9.23
CA SER A 46 -11.14 2.98 -8.40
C SER A 46 -12.39 3.32 -9.23
N ALA A 47 -13.50 2.65 -8.94
CA ALA A 47 -14.81 2.98 -9.49
C ALA A 47 -15.35 4.30 -8.92
N GLU A 48 -15.07 4.57 -7.65
CA GLU A 48 -15.53 5.74 -6.89
C GLU A 48 -14.40 6.77 -6.79
N LYS A 49 -14.16 7.48 -7.88
CA LYS A 49 -13.02 8.41 -8.00
C LYS A 49 -13.07 9.56 -6.99
N VAL A 50 -14.28 10.04 -6.65
CA VAL A 50 -14.46 11.15 -5.71
C VAL A 50 -14.11 10.70 -4.30
N ASP A 51 -14.65 9.57 -3.87
CA ASP A 51 -14.40 9.02 -2.54
C ASP A 51 -12.95 8.56 -2.39
N TYR A 52 -12.38 7.95 -3.44
CA TYR A 52 -10.95 7.61 -3.48
C TYR A 52 -10.05 8.84 -3.31
N LYS A 53 -10.40 9.94 -3.97
CA LYS A 53 -9.67 11.20 -3.84
C LYS A 53 -9.81 11.78 -2.43
N ASN A 54 -11.03 11.86 -1.91
CA ASN A 54 -11.31 12.40 -0.57
C ASN A 54 -10.57 11.61 0.51
N PHE A 55 -10.63 10.28 0.43
CA PHE A 55 -9.85 9.39 1.29
C PHE A 55 -8.36 9.73 1.24
N GLY A 56 -7.80 9.84 0.03
CA GLY A 56 -6.39 10.17 -0.17
C GLY A 56 -5.97 11.51 0.43
N GLU A 57 -6.82 12.53 0.31
CA GLU A 57 -6.60 13.85 0.90
C GLU A 57 -6.61 13.78 2.44
N LYS A 58 -7.61 13.11 3.05
CA LYS A 58 -7.68 12.87 4.49
C LYS A 58 -6.45 12.10 5.01
N TYR A 59 -6.09 11.02 4.32
CA TYR A 59 -4.94 10.17 4.62
C TYR A 59 -3.62 10.93 4.59
N CYS A 60 -3.33 11.63 3.48
CA CYS A 60 -2.09 12.37 3.31
C CYS A 60 -1.99 13.57 4.25
N THR A 61 -3.13 14.23 4.55
CA THR A 61 -3.19 15.30 5.57
C THR A 61 -2.86 14.76 6.95
N CYS A 62 -3.42 13.62 7.33
CA CYS A 62 -3.07 12.95 8.59
C CYS A 62 -1.55 12.66 8.65
N ALA A 63 -1.00 12.04 7.60
CA ALA A 63 0.42 11.67 7.57
C ALA A 63 1.33 12.90 7.66
N SER A 64 1.01 13.97 6.93
CA SER A 64 1.73 15.25 7.01
C SER A 64 1.70 15.80 8.44
N ASN A 65 0.53 15.83 9.08
CA ASN A 65 0.39 16.31 10.46
C ASN A 65 1.20 15.49 11.48
N GLN A 66 1.32 14.17 11.30
CA GLN A 66 2.14 13.32 12.17
C GLN A 66 3.64 13.62 12.06
N LEU A 67 4.07 14.13 10.90
CA LEU A 67 5.46 14.34 10.55
C LEU A 67 5.91 15.80 10.68
N ARG A 68 4.97 16.74 10.74
CA ARG A 68 5.21 18.19 10.70
C ARG A 68 6.31 18.68 11.65
N ASP A 69 6.22 18.29 12.91
CA ASP A 69 7.13 18.78 13.95
C ASP A 69 8.41 17.93 14.08
N LYS A 70 8.65 16.99 13.15
CA LYS A 70 9.80 16.07 13.18
C LYS A 70 10.99 16.66 12.42
N LYS A 71 12.06 16.99 13.17
CA LYS A 71 13.28 17.56 12.60
C LYS A 71 14.13 16.55 11.81
N ASP A 72 14.08 15.27 12.20
CA ASP A 72 14.84 14.19 11.57
C ASP A 72 13.90 13.04 11.18
N LEU A 73 13.34 13.14 9.98
CA LEU A 73 12.45 12.13 9.41
C LEU A 73 13.21 10.84 9.08
N THR A 74 12.85 9.74 9.75
CA THR A 74 13.34 8.40 9.43
C THR A 74 12.29 7.61 8.64
N GLN A 75 12.74 6.59 7.91
CA GLN A 75 11.83 5.67 7.19
C GLN A 75 10.83 5.00 8.14
N ASP A 76 11.28 4.59 9.34
CA ASP A 76 10.40 4.00 10.35
C ASP A 76 9.32 4.97 10.85
N MET A 77 9.66 6.26 11.02
CA MET A 77 8.68 7.28 11.42
C MET A 77 7.65 7.52 10.32
N LEU A 78 8.12 7.63 9.07
CA LEU A 78 7.25 7.74 7.90
C LEU A 78 6.30 6.55 7.82
N GLN A 79 6.83 5.33 7.91
CA GLN A 79 6.03 4.12 7.80
C GLN A 79 4.98 4.00 8.91
N LYS A 80 5.34 4.32 10.16
CA LYS A 80 4.41 4.35 11.28
C LYS A 80 3.31 5.40 11.10
N ALA A 81 3.68 6.60 10.64
CA ALA A 81 2.72 7.67 10.36
C ALA A 81 1.71 7.22 9.29
N MET A 82 2.20 6.64 8.18
CA MET A 82 1.37 6.14 7.09
C MET A 82 0.44 5.02 7.57
N GLN A 83 0.94 4.03 8.31
CA GLN A 83 0.11 2.93 8.83
C GLN A 83 -0.97 3.43 9.79
N LEU A 84 -0.61 4.33 10.72
CA LEU A 84 -1.55 4.91 11.66
C LEU A 84 -2.63 5.70 10.93
N CYS A 85 -2.24 6.55 9.98
CA CYS A 85 -3.16 7.40 9.25
C CYS A 85 -4.08 6.62 8.31
N MET A 86 -3.59 5.55 7.68
CA MET A 86 -4.43 4.64 6.91
C MET A 86 -5.54 4.05 7.79
N SER A 87 -5.16 3.52 8.95
CA SER A 87 -6.09 2.92 9.91
C SER A 87 -7.13 3.92 10.40
N ARG A 88 -6.69 5.15 10.74
CA ARG A 88 -7.58 6.21 11.22
C ARG A 88 -8.56 6.64 10.15
N THR A 89 -8.05 7.03 8.98
CA THR A 89 -8.91 7.50 7.87
C THR A 89 -9.92 6.43 7.49
N LEU A 90 -9.54 5.15 7.51
CA LEU A 90 -10.46 4.07 7.20
C LEU A 90 -11.61 3.91 8.19
N LEU A 91 -11.34 3.95 9.50
CA LEU A 91 -12.43 3.83 10.47
C LEU A 91 -13.29 5.09 10.54
N HIS A 92 -12.71 6.28 10.40
CA HIS A 92 -13.48 7.51 10.30
C HIS A 92 -14.41 7.47 9.08
N ASP A 93 -13.87 7.21 7.89
CA ASP A 93 -14.70 7.15 6.68
C ASP A 93 -15.74 6.02 6.71
N ALA A 94 -15.46 4.90 7.40
CA ALA A 94 -16.45 3.84 7.60
C ALA A 94 -17.56 4.28 8.56
N MET A 95 -17.21 4.91 9.68
CA MET A 95 -18.18 5.36 10.69
C MET A 95 -19.02 6.54 10.21
N ASP A 96 -18.43 7.48 9.46
CA ASP A 96 -19.15 8.56 8.78
C ASP A 96 -20.25 7.96 7.89
N SER A 97 -19.94 6.90 7.14
CA SER A 97 -20.91 6.25 6.24
C SER A 97 -21.97 5.46 6.98
N VAL A 98 -21.61 4.81 8.10
CA VAL A 98 -22.59 4.17 8.98
C VAL A 98 -23.56 5.23 9.54
N GLU A 99 -23.05 6.38 9.97
CA GLU A 99 -23.88 7.48 10.47
C GLU A 99 -24.79 8.07 9.37
N GLU A 100 -24.23 8.34 8.20
CA GLU A 100 -24.96 8.99 7.09
C GLU A 100 -26.00 8.08 6.43
N GLU A 101 -25.69 6.79 6.25
CA GLU A 101 -26.53 5.87 5.47
C GLU A 101 -27.47 5.01 6.35
N VAL A 102 -27.05 4.67 7.57
CA VAL A 102 -27.82 3.83 8.50
C VAL A 102 -28.30 4.61 9.72
N GLY A 103 -27.46 5.50 10.24
CA GLY A 103 -27.65 6.15 11.52
C GLY A 103 -27.09 5.31 12.66
N LEU A 104 -26.30 5.93 13.55
CA LEU A 104 -25.61 5.25 14.65
C LEU A 104 -26.57 4.46 15.57
N SER A 105 -27.79 4.95 15.80
CA SER A 105 -28.78 4.28 16.65
C SER A 105 -29.34 2.98 16.05
N GLU A 106 -29.27 2.81 14.73
CA GLU A 106 -29.81 1.65 14.01
C GLU A 106 -28.73 0.69 13.53
N ALA A 107 -27.47 1.11 13.60
CA ALA A 107 -26.30 0.36 13.16
C ALA A 107 -26.17 -1.00 13.86
N LYS A 108 -25.81 -2.00 13.07
CA LYS A 108 -25.54 -3.38 13.52
C LYS A 108 -24.09 -3.74 13.25
N ASP A 109 -23.65 -4.81 13.91
CA ASP A 109 -22.36 -5.46 13.66
C ASP A 109 -22.08 -5.72 12.17
N THR A 110 -23.12 -6.08 11.40
CA THR A 110 -23.00 -6.33 9.96
C THR A 110 -22.69 -5.07 9.18
N ASP A 111 -23.31 -3.95 9.54
CA ASP A 111 -23.16 -2.68 8.85
C ASP A 111 -21.74 -2.16 9.08
N VAL A 112 -21.27 -2.15 10.34
CA VAL A 112 -19.90 -1.75 10.68
C VAL A 112 -18.86 -2.62 9.97
N MET A 113 -19.11 -3.93 9.85
CA MET A 113 -18.22 -4.82 9.11
C MET A 113 -18.20 -4.47 7.62
N GLU A 114 -19.37 -4.31 7.00
CA GLU A 114 -19.53 -4.06 5.57
C GLU A 114 -18.86 -2.73 5.18
N TYR A 115 -19.16 -1.63 5.86
CA TYR A 115 -18.53 -0.34 5.58
C TYR A 115 -17.02 -0.36 5.82
N CYS A 116 -16.53 -1.07 6.84
CA CYS A 116 -15.09 -1.22 7.06
C CYS A 116 -14.40 -1.94 5.88
N GLU A 117 -14.97 -3.06 5.42
CA GLU A 117 -14.41 -3.81 4.30
C GLU A 117 -14.55 -3.06 2.97
N ASP A 118 -15.64 -2.33 2.76
CA ASP A 118 -15.88 -1.54 1.55
C ASP A 118 -14.90 -0.38 1.43
N ARG A 119 -14.53 0.27 2.54
CA ARG A 119 -13.46 1.28 2.52
C ARG A 119 -12.11 0.68 2.16
N TRP A 120 -11.82 -0.56 2.53
CA TRP A 120 -10.62 -1.26 2.03
C TRP A 120 -10.70 -1.60 0.53
N LYS A 121 -11.89 -1.96 0.01
CA LYS A 121 -12.09 -2.22 -1.42
C LYS A 121 -11.95 -0.95 -2.27
N LEU A 122 -12.37 0.20 -1.73
CA LEU A 122 -12.16 1.51 -2.37
C LEU A 122 -10.67 1.76 -2.62
N ILE A 123 -9.82 1.46 -1.65
CA ILE A 123 -8.38 1.73 -1.69
C ILE A 123 -7.64 0.66 -2.50
N TYR A 124 -8.03 -0.60 -2.32
CA TYR A 124 -7.44 -1.77 -2.98
C TYR A 124 -8.50 -2.55 -3.74
N PRO A 125 -8.91 -2.09 -4.94
CA PRO A 125 -9.97 -2.75 -5.72
C PRO A 125 -9.57 -4.14 -6.24
N LYS A 126 -8.27 -4.47 -6.22
CA LYS A 126 -7.70 -5.73 -6.72
C LYS A 126 -6.99 -6.52 -5.60
N GLN A 127 -7.66 -6.70 -4.46
CA GLN A 127 -7.12 -7.47 -3.33
C GLN A 127 -6.91 -8.96 -3.66
N THR A 128 -5.76 -9.48 -3.25
CA THR A 128 -5.51 -10.92 -3.17
C THR A 128 -6.25 -11.54 -1.98
N ASP A 129 -6.30 -12.88 -1.92
CA ASP A 129 -6.93 -13.56 -0.79
C ASP A 129 -6.20 -13.31 0.54
N ASP A 130 -4.89 -13.08 0.50
CA ASP A 130 -4.13 -12.73 1.71
C ASP A 130 -4.40 -11.30 2.15
N ASP A 131 -4.55 -10.36 1.21
CA ASP A 131 -4.96 -8.98 1.52
C ASP A 131 -6.34 -8.99 2.19
N LYS A 132 -7.31 -9.74 1.63
CA LYS A 132 -8.65 -9.90 2.21
C LYS A 132 -8.61 -10.44 3.63
N LYS A 133 -7.78 -11.45 3.91
CA LYS A 133 -7.66 -11.98 5.29
C LYS A 133 -7.17 -10.91 6.27
N ILE A 134 -6.24 -10.07 5.83
CA ILE A 134 -5.70 -8.99 6.65
C ILE A 134 -6.76 -7.92 6.90
N THR A 135 -7.48 -7.50 5.86
CA THR A 135 -8.54 -6.49 5.98
C THR A 135 -9.70 -6.99 6.82
N THR A 136 -10.14 -8.24 6.61
CA THR A 136 -11.19 -8.86 7.43
C THR A 136 -10.74 -8.99 8.89
N ALA A 137 -9.50 -9.44 9.16
CA ALA A 137 -9.00 -9.52 10.54
C ALA A 137 -8.93 -8.15 11.22
N TYR A 138 -8.60 -7.09 10.47
CA TYR A 138 -8.64 -5.72 10.96
C TYR A 138 -10.08 -5.28 11.29
N CYS A 139 -11.03 -5.49 10.37
CA CYS A 139 -12.42 -5.12 10.58
C CYS A 139 -13.07 -5.95 11.70
N GLU A 140 -12.73 -7.23 11.85
CA GLU A 140 -13.13 -8.09 12.97
C GLU A 140 -12.60 -7.57 14.32
N CYS A 141 -11.40 -6.99 14.35
CA CYS A 141 -10.88 -6.33 15.55
C CYS A 141 -11.64 -5.04 15.88
N ALA A 142 -11.90 -4.20 14.86
CA ALA A 142 -12.49 -2.89 15.05
C ALA A 142 -13.98 -2.98 15.41
N LYS A 143 -14.72 -3.85 14.73
CA LYS A 143 -16.18 -4.00 14.82
C LYS A 143 -16.72 -3.99 16.26
N PRO A 144 -16.33 -4.91 17.17
CA PRO A 144 -16.91 -4.90 18.52
C PRO A 144 -16.61 -3.62 19.30
N LYS A 145 -15.46 -2.97 19.04
CA LYS A 145 -15.06 -1.73 19.72
C LYS A 145 -15.86 -0.53 19.20
N LEU A 146 -16.08 -0.48 17.89
CA LEU A 146 -16.92 0.53 17.26
C LEU A 146 -18.37 0.36 17.69
N MET A 147 -18.88 -0.87 17.78
CA MET A 147 -20.23 -1.11 18.30
C MET A 147 -20.39 -0.68 19.76
N ASP A 148 -19.37 -0.84 20.59
CA ASP A 148 -19.39 -0.32 21.96
C ASP A 148 -19.26 1.20 22.02
N LEU A 149 -18.55 1.81 21.07
CA LEU A 149 -18.46 3.26 20.92
C LEU A 149 -19.80 3.87 20.48
N ILE A 150 -20.47 3.27 19.49
CA ILE A 150 -21.79 3.67 18.97
C ILE A 150 -22.81 3.77 20.11
N LYS A 151 -22.85 2.78 21.01
CA LYS A 151 -23.75 2.78 22.18
C LYS A 151 -23.52 3.95 23.14
N GLN A 152 -22.36 4.57 23.09
CA GLN A 152 -21.98 5.68 23.95
C GLN A 152 -21.99 7.03 23.21
N ALA A 153 -22.19 7.04 21.89
CA ALA A 153 -22.03 8.21 21.03
C ALA A 153 -22.89 9.41 21.50
N ASP A 154 -24.15 9.16 21.89
CA ASP A 154 -25.07 10.21 22.40
C ASP A 154 -24.57 10.97 23.64
N ASN A 155 -23.57 10.41 24.35
CA ASN A 155 -22.98 11.00 25.54
C ASN A 155 -21.57 11.57 25.29
N MET A 156 -21.14 11.61 24.04
CA MET A 156 -19.84 12.14 23.62
C MET A 156 -20.03 13.43 22.83
N THR A 157 -19.03 14.29 22.90
CA THR A 157 -18.83 15.32 21.89
C THR A 157 -18.23 14.72 20.62
N ASP A 158 -18.42 15.37 19.48
CA ASP A 158 -17.82 14.96 18.19
C ASP A 158 -16.33 14.68 18.33
N LYS A 159 -15.60 15.57 19.02
CA LYS A 159 -14.17 15.38 19.28
C LYS A 159 -13.86 14.11 20.10
N GLN A 160 -14.65 13.81 21.12
CA GLN A 160 -14.43 12.60 21.93
C GLN A 160 -14.75 11.34 21.15
N TYR A 161 -15.75 11.40 20.29
CA TYR A 161 -16.10 10.33 19.38
C TYR A 161 -14.95 10.08 18.38
N ASP A 162 -14.45 11.14 17.75
CA ASP A 162 -13.32 11.07 16.82
C ASP A 162 -12.04 10.51 17.48
N ASP A 163 -11.70 11.01 18.67
CA ASP A 163 -10.54 10.56 19.43
C ASP A 163 -10.69 9.08 19.87
N ALA A 164 -11.93 8.60 20.07
CA ALA A 164 -12.21 7.21 20.38
C ALA A 164 -12.08 6.31 19.14
N ILE A 165 -12.53 6.75 17.95
CA ILE A 165 -12.27 6.06 16.68
C ILE A 165 -10.76 5.93 16.45
N ASP A 166 -10.00 7.00 16.65
CA ASP A 166 -8.54 7.00 16.57
C ASP A 166 -7.89 5.96 17.49
N SER A 167 -8.46 5.77 18.68
CA SER A 167 -8.00 4.79 19.66
C SER A 167 -8.29 3.35 19.21
N VAL A 168 -9.46 3.12 18.60
CA VAL A 168 -9.79 1.82 17.98
C VAL A 168 -8.86 1.53 16.81
N ALA A 169 -8.64 2.51 15.93
CA ALA A 169 -7.75 2.39 14.79
C ALA A 169 -6.32 2.02 15.22
N ALA A 170 -5.78 2.67 16.24
CA ALA A 170 -4.47 2.35 16.78
C ALA A 170 -4.42 0.93 17.37
N ALA A 171 -5.44 0.54 18.15
CA ALA A 171 -5.52 -0.78 18.77
C ALA A 171 -5.60 -1.93 17.75
N CYS A 172 -6.26 -1.71 16.61
CA CYS A 172 -6.45 -2.74 15.57
C CYS A 172 -5.41 -2.72 14.45
N SER A 173 -4.64 -1.63 14.31
CA SER A 173 -3.61 -1.50 13.25
C SER A 173 -2.43 -2.45 13.37
N GLY A 174 -2.23 -3.12 14.52
CA GLY A 174 -1.08 -4.00 14.78
C GLY A 174 -0.96 -5.21 13.84
N ASN A 175 -2.02 -5.55 13.11
CA ASN A 175 -2.09 -6.72 12.23
C ASN A 175 -2.17 -6.38 10.73
N VAL A 176 -2.21 -5.10 10.34
CA VAL A 176 -2.24 -4.72 8.92
C VAL A 176 -0.82 -4.83 8.36
N LYS A 177 -0.55 -5.84 7.50
CA LYS A 177 0.77 -5.94 6.86
C LYS A 177 1.04 -4.68 6.03
N GLN A 178 2.28 -4.21 6.15
CA GLN A 178 2.87 -3.11 5.42
C GLN A 178 2.73 -3.32 3.91
N GLU A 179 1.97 -2.46 3.22
CA GLU A 179 2.18 -2.26 1.79
C GLU A 179 3.35 -1.29 1.63
N THR A 180 4.46 -1.77 1.07
CA THR A 180 5.53 -0.89 0.60
C THR A 180 4.96 -0.01 -0.51
N PRO A 181 5.22 1.32 -0.53
CA PRO A 181 4.79 2.18 -1.63
C PRO A 181 5.20 1.58 -2.98
N PRO A 182 4.38 1.72 -4.04
CA PRO A 182 4.64 1.09 -5.32
C PRO A 182 5.98 1.58 -5.88
N THR A 183 7.00 0.73 -5.82
CA THR A 183 8.18 0.84 -6.64
C THR A 183 7.73 0.75 -8.10
N ALA A 184 7.86 1.84 -8.84
CA ALA A 184 7.70 1.82 -10.27
C ALA A 184 8.74 0.90 -10.90
N SER A 185 8.33 -0.27 -11.38
CA SER A 185 8.75 -0.86 -12.68
C SER A 185 8.14 -2.24 -12.89
N GLY A 186 7.43 -2.36 -14.01
CA GLY A 186 6.90 -3.61 -14.51
C GLY A 186 7.88 -4.45 -15.33
N THR A 187 7.32 -5.58 -15.76
CA THR A 187 7.71 -6.47 -16.86
C THR A 187 8.63 -7.65 -16.53
N THR A 188 7.96 -8.72 -16.12
CA THR A 188 8.00 -10.09 -16.67
C THR A 188 9.12 -10.44 -17.66
N ASN A 189 9.90 -11.49 -17.33
CA ASN A 189 9.84 -12.74 -18.09
C ASN A 189 10.55 -13.88 -17.34
N SER A 190 9.76 -14.91 -17.00
CA SER A 190 10.23 -16.26 -16.71
C SER A 190 10.86 -16.89 -17.96
N SER A 191 11.96 -17.60 -17.80
CA SER A 191 12.43 -18.58 -18.78
C SER A 191 13.14 -19.72 -18.05
N THR A 192 12.42 -20.83 -17.87
CA THR A 192 12.99 -22.13 -17.52
C THR A 192 13.62 -22.74 -18.79
N PRO A 193 14.80 -23.37 -18.74
CA PRO A 193 15.44 -23.94 -19.93
C PRO A 193 14.82 -25.29 -20.31
N ALA A 194 14.35 -25.42 -21.54
CA ALA A 194 14.05 -26.71 -22.16
C ALA A 194 15.23 -27.14 -23.05
N THR A 195 15.84 -28.28 -22.71
CA THR A 195 16.88 -28.97 -23.47
C THR A 195 16.29 -29.63 -24.72
N PRO A 196 16.86 -29.46 -25.93
CA PRO A 196 16.46 -30.24 -27.10
C PRO A 196 17.26 -31.55 -27.19
N THR A 197 16.53 -32.67 -27.15
CA THR A 197 17.03 -34.02 -27.45
C THR A 197 17.17 -34.21 -28.95
N ASN A 198 18.38 -34.52 -29.37
CA ASN A 198 18.79 -34.82 -30.73
C ASN A 198 18.25 -36.21 -31.14
N SER A 199 17.51 -36.32 -32.24
CA SER A 199 17.08 -37.61 -32.81
C SER A 199 17.49 -37.69 -34.28
N THR A 200 18.58 -38.42 -34.50
CA THR A 200 19.19 -38.75 -35.79
C THR A 200 18.33 -39.75 -36.57
N ALA A 201 18.12 -39.52 -37.86
CA ALA A 201 17.68 -40.53 -38.82
C ALA A 201 18.61 -40.53 -40.06
N PRO A 202 18.84 -41.69 -40.71
CA PRO A 202 20.00 -41.93 -41.55
C PRO A 202 19.74 -41.64 -43.04
N THR A 203 20.75 -41.11 -43.73
CA THR A 203 20.76 -40.95 -45.20
C THR A 203 21.61 -42.06 -45.82
N THR A 204 20.98 -42.89 -46.65
CA THR A 204 21.65 -43.88 -47.53
C THR A 204 22.18 -43.17 -48.78
N PRO A 205 23.39 -43.51 -49.28
CA PRO A 205 23.96 -42.91 -50.49
C PRO A 205 23.47 -43.62 -51.76
N ALA A 206 23.34 -42.85 -52.85
CA ALA A 206 23.23 -43.35 -54.22
C ALA A 206 24.51 -42.96 -54.99
N ASP A 207 24.96 -43.93 -55.79
CA ASP A 207 26.21 -44.01 -56.55
C ASP A 207 26.54 -42.83 -57.47
N THR A 208 27.85 -42.55 -57.64
CA THR A 208 28.45 -42.44 -58.98
C THR A 208 29.96 -42.71 -58.95
N HIS A 209 30.39 -43.63 -59.83
CA HIS A 209 31.73 -44.12 -60.23
C HIS A 209 32.35 -45.30 -59.48
#